data_AF-A0AAW1IGI4-F1
#
_entry.id   AF-A0AAW1IGI4-F1
#
_cell.length_a   1.000
_cell.length_b   1.000
_cell.length_c   1.000
_cell.angle_alpha   90.00
_cell.angle_beta   90.00
_cell.angle_gamma   90.00
#
_symmetry.space_group_name_H-M   'P 1'
#
loop_
_entity.id
_entity.type
_entity.pdbx_description
1 polymer ?
#
loop_
_entity_poly.entity_id
_entity_poly.type
_entity_poly.pdbx_seq_one_letter_code
_entity_poly.pdbx_strand_id
1 'polypeptide(L)'
;MIKDNPREWSDLLLDILWAYRTSKRDAIDCTPYELVYGHEAILPVKVNVRTIRVTGQRCMTAKAYQEAMSIMNPDVEVRREQALNSLIKQKKLMVEAYNKRVKKKSFKVDDLV
;
A
#
# COMPACT_ATOMS: atom_id res chain seq x y z
N MET A 1 -0.67 18.00 14.02
CA MET A 1 0.52 17.19 14.41
C MET A 1 1.75 17.58 13.60
N ILE A 2 1.99 17.12 12.36
CA ILE A 2 3.23 17.48 11.63
C ILE A 2 3.25 18.96 11.19
N LYS A 3 2.08 19.54 10.86
CA LYS A 3 1.97 20.98 10.54
C LYS A 3 2.30 21.89 11.72
N ASP A 4 2.12 21.39 12.94
CA ASP A 4 2.25 22.18 14.17
C ASP A 4 3.65 22.04 14.77
N ASN A 5 4.34 20.91 14.53
CA ASN A 5 5.75 20.75 14.88
C ASN A 5 6.54 20.01 13.78
N PRO A 6 7.05 20.71 12.75
CA PRO A 6 7.68 20.08 11.59
C PRO A 6 9.02 19.40 11.89
N ARG A 7 9.59 19.57 13.09
CA ARG A 7 10.85 18.92 13.50
C ARG A 7 10.65 17.49 14.03
N GLU A 8 9.44 17.11 14.43
CA GLU A 8 9.13 15.78 14.99
C GLU A 8 8.80 14.73 13.91
N TRP A 9 8.98 15.06 12.63
CA TRP A 9 8.63 14.14 11.53
C TRP A 9 9.43 12.84 11.58
N SER A 10 10.68 12.88 12.05
CA SER A 10 11.55 11.71 12.19
C SER A 10 11.02 10.75 13.24
N ASP A 11 10.47 11.27 14.32
CA ASP A 11 9.97 10.49 15.44
C ASP A 11 8.65 9.79 15.07
N LEU A 12 7.85 10.42 14.21
CA LEU A 12 6.59 9.88 13.68
C LEU A 12 6.76 8.99 12.44
N LEU A 13 7.96 8.92 11.86
CA LEU A 13 8.18 8.25 10.57
C LEU A 13 7.75 6.78 10.60
N LEU A 14 8.08 6.06 11.68
CA LEU A 14 7.75 4.64 11.81
C LEU A 14 6.24 4.42 11.86
N ASP A 15 5.52 5.25 12.61
CA ASP A 15 4.07 5.18 12.75
C ASP A 15 3.36 5.51 11.43
N ILE A 16 3.85 6.53 10.71
CA ILE A 16 3.33 6.90 9.40
C ILE A 16 3.54 5.76 8.40
N LEU A 17 4.72 5.14 8.39
CA LEU A 17 5.01 4.00 7.53
C LEU A 17 4.13 2.79 7.88
N TRP A 18 3.91 2.54 9.16
CA TRP A 18 3.02 1.47 9.61
C TRP A 18 1.58 1.73 9.13
N ALA A 19 1.04 2.90 9.42
CA ALA A 19 -0.29 3.29 8.99
C ALA A 19 -0.44 3.22 7.46
N TYR A 20 0.57 3.68 6.71
CA TYR A 20 0.56 3.59 5.26
C TYR A 20 0.52 2.15 4.75
N ARG A 21 1.30 1.25 5.34
CA ARG A 21 1.38 -0.16 4.93
C ARG A 21 0.14 -0.96 5.29
N THR A 22 -0.53 -0.65 6.39
CA THR A 22 -1.69 -1.41 6.90
C THR A 22 -3.04 -0.79 6.57
N SER A 23 -3.08 0.42 6.01
CA SER A 23 -4.34 1.06 5.58
C SER A 23 -4.67 0.70 4.14
N LYS A 24 -5.96 0.47 3.87
CA LYS A 24 -6.47 0.24 2.52
C LYS A 24 -6.21 1.47 1.66
N ARG A 25 -5.75 1.27 0.43
CA ARG A 25 -5.49 2.35 -0.52
C ARG A 25 -6.53 2.27 -1.63
N ASP A 26 -7.26 3.36 -1.86
CA ASP A 26 -8.28 3.47 -2.92
C ASP A 26 -7.74 3.12 -4.31
N ALA A 27 -6.43 3.30 -4.51
CA ALA A 27 -5.74 3.01 -5.76
C ALA A 27 -5.63 1.52 -6.13
N ILE A 28 -5.54 0.66 -5.13
CA ILE A 28 -5.27 -0.77 -5.29
C ILE A 28 -6.35 -1.64 -4.61
N ASP A 29 -7.31 -1.00 -3.95
CA ASP A 29 -8.37 -1.61 -3.16
C ASP A 29 -7.89 -2.66 -2.13
N CYS A 30 -6.64 -2.54 -1.68
CA CYS A 30 -6.02 -3.39 -0.67
C CYS A 30 -4.96 -2.60 0.11
N THR A 31 -4.39 -3.21 1.14
CA THR A 31 -3.26 -2.63 1.87
C THR A 31 -1.95 -2.93 1.14
N PRO A 32 -0.95 -2.02 1.16
CA PRO A 32 0.37 -2.31 0.60
C PRO A 32 1.02 -3.57 1.23
N TYR A 33 0.77 -3.84 2.51
CA TYR A 33 1.26 -5.04 3.17
C TYR A 33 0.69 -6.32 2.55
N GLU A 34 -0.61 -6.38 2.27
CA GLU A 34 -1.25 -7.53 1.64
C GLU A 34 -0.69 -7.84 0.26
N LEU A 35 -0.32 -6.82 -0.51
CA LEU A 35 0.25 -7.01 -1.84
C LEU A 35 1.60 -7.75 -1.78
N VAL A 36 2.42 -7.38 -0.80
CA VAL A 36 3.76 -7.96 -0.61
C VAL A 36 3.66 -9.36 -0.01
N TYR A 37 2.95 -9.49 1.11
CA TYR A 37 2.95 -10.72 1.93
C TYR A 37 1.77 -11.66 1.66
N GLY A 38 0.81 -11.25 0.82
CA GLY A 38 -0.35 -12.05 0.45
C GLY A 38 -1.49 -12.08 1.48
N HIS A 39 -1.31 -11.47 2.66
CA HIS A 39 -2.29 -11.51 3.74
C HIS A 39 -2.34 -10.21 4.54
N GLU A 40 -3.44 -9.95 5.24
CA GLU A 40 -3.59 -8.78 6.12
C GLU A 40 -2.50 -8.76 7.20
N ALA A 41 -1.95 -7.58 7.51
CA ALA A 41 -1.04 -7.39 8.62
C ALA A 41 -1.71 -7.74 9.96
N ILE A 42 -0.95 -8.33 10.89
CA ILE A 42 -1.43 -8.54 12.26
C ILE A 42 -1.18 -7.24 13.04
N LEU A 43 -2.27 -6.54 13.37
CA LEU A 43 -2.19 -5.31 14.15
C LEU A 43 -1.78 -5.59 15.61
N PRO A 44 -1.05 -4.67 16.28
CA PRO A 44 -0.65 -4.85 17.68
C PRO A 44 -1.81 -5.16 18.63
N VAL A 45 -2.98 -4.56 18.40
CA VAL A 45 -4.20 -4.86 19.18
C VAL A 45 -4.61 -6.33 19.09
N LYS A 46 -4.49 -6.96 17.90
CA LYS A 46 -4.80 -8.39 17.69
C LYS A 46 -3.81 -9.30 18.43
N VAL A 47 -2.57 -8.82 18.64
CA VAL A 47 -1.54 -9.52 19.45
C VAL A 47 -1.88 -9.43 20.92
N ASN A 48 -2.22 -8.24 21.41
CA ASN A 48 -2.58 -8.02 22.82
C ASN A 48 -3.79 -8.86 23.24
N VAL A 49 -4.81 -8.93 22.37
CA VAL A 49 -6.04 -9.73 22.60
C VAL A 49 -5.82 -11.23 22.34
N ARG A 50 -4.64 -11.64 21.84
CA ARG A 50 -4.29 -13.04 21.52
C ARG A 50 -5.32 -13.73 20.63
N THR A 51 -5.69 -13.07 19.53
CA THR A 51 -6.63 -13.61 18.53
C THR A 51 -6.23 -15.01 18.05
N ILE A 52 -7.19 -15.78 17.51
CA ILE A 52 -6.97 -17.15 17.01
C ILE A 52 -5.77 -17.23 16.06
N ARG A 53 -5.62 -16.23 15.18
CA ARG A 53 -4.50 -16.15 14.23
C ARG A 53 -3.13 -16.04 14.94
N VAL A 54 -3.05 -15.23 15.99
CA VAL A 54 -1.81 -15.03 16.78
C VAL A 54 -1.48 -16.26 17.62
N THR A 55 -2.50 -16.84 18.26
CA THR A 55 -2.34 -18.04 19.08
C THR A 55 -1.97 -19.25 18.22
N GLY A 56 -2.62 -19.42 17.06
CA GLY A 56 -2.30 -20.46 16.09
C GLY A 56 -0.87 -20.34 15.57
N GLN A 57 -0.44 -19.14 15.17
CA GLN A 57 0.92 -18.92 14.68
C GLN A 57 1.99 -19.28 15.72
N ARG A 58 1.77 -18.96 17.01
CA ARG A 58 2.72 -19.28 18.09
C ARG A 58 2.94 -20.79 18.28
N CYS A 59 1.96 -21.61 17.92
CA CYS A 59 2.04 -23.06 18.04
C CYS A 59 2.60 -23.74 16.77
N MET A 60 2.96 -22.97 15.74
CA MET A 60 3.41 -23.50 14.45
C MET A 60 4.87 -23.18 14.18
N THR A 61 5.54 -24.08 13.45
CA THR A 61 6.84 -23.77 12.85
C THR A 61 6.67 -22.76 11.71
N ALA A 62 7.73 -22.04 11.37
CA ALA A 62 7.69 -21.07 10.27
C ALA A 62 7.20 -21.69 8.95
N LYS A 63 7.64 -22.93 8.64
CA LYS A 63 7.22 -23.66 7.44
C LYS A 63 5.73 -24.01 7.46
N ALA A 64 5.23 -24.55 8.57
CA ALA A 64 3.82 -24.89 8.71
C ALA A 64 2.92 -23.65 8.62
N TYR A 65 3.36 -22.52 9.18
CA TYR A 65 2.64 -21.25 9.06
C TYR A 65 2.59 -20.74 7.62
N GLN A 66 3.70 -20.83 6.88
CA GLN A 66 3.73 -20.45 5.45
C GLN A 66 2.79 -21.31 4.61
N GLU A 67 2.79 -22.63 4.82
CA GLU A 67 1.88 -23.56 4.13
C GLU A 67 0.41 -23.22 4.44
N ALA A 68 0.06 -23.02 5.72
CA ALA A 68 -1.28 -22.61 6.10
C ALA A 68 -1.68 -21.25 5.51
N MET A 69 -0.77 -20.28 5.43
CA MET A 69 -1.03 -18.99 4.80
C MET A 69 -1.26 -19.09 3.30
N SER A 70 -0.54 -19.96 2.61
CA SER A 70 -0.74 -20.25 1.18
C SER A 70 -2.13 -20.85 0.94
N ILE A 71 -2.53 -21.84 1.76
CA ILE A 71 -3.84 -22.49 1.67
C ILE A 71 -4.98 -21.50 1.97
N MET A 72 -4.84 -20.66 3.00
CA MET A 72 -5.88 -19.71 3.39
C MET A 72 -5.98 -18.49 2.46
N ASN A 73 -4.96 -18.22 1.64
CA ASN A 73 -4.96 -17.11 0.69
C ASN A 73 -4.61 -17.61 -0.72
N PRO A 74 -5.46 -18.45 -1.35
CA PRO A 74 -5.16 -19.01 -2.66
C PRO A 74 -5.13 -17.93 -3.76
N ASP A 75 -5.94 -16.88 -3.63
CA ASP A 75 -6.15 -15.85 -4.66
C ASP A 75 -5.20 -14.65 -4.50
N VAL A 76 -4.03 -14.83 -3.88
CA VAL A 76 -3.05 -13.74 -3.72
C VAL A 76 -2.64 -13.16 -5.07
N GLU A 77 -2.41 -14.01 -6.05
CA GLU A 77 -1.93 -13.56 -7.36
C GLU A 77 -3.01 -12.81 -8.13
N VAL A 78 -4.27 -13.26 -8.03
CA VAL A 78 -5.43 -12.56 -8.60
C VAL A 78 -5.56 -11.17 -7.99
N ARG A 79 -5.41 -11.02 -6.67
CA ARG A 79 -5.44 -9.71 -6.00
C ARG A 79 -4.29 -8.80 -6.44
N ARG A 80 -3.09 -9.34 -6.66
CA ARG A 80 -1.95 -8.58 -7.19
C ARG A 80 -2.21 -8.06 -8.59
N GLU A 81 -2.79 -8.89 -9.45
CA GLU A 81 -3.18 -8.50 -10.80
C GLU A 81 -4.26 -7.41 -10.79
N GLN A 82 -5.29 -7.56 -9.96
CA GLN A 82 -6.34 -6.55 -9.79
C GLN A 82 -5.80 -5.21 -9.29
N ALA A 83 -4.86 -5.24 -8.34
CA ALA A 83 -4.18 -4.04 -7.84
C ALA A 83 -3.36 -3.37 -8.96
N LEU A 84 -2.63 -4.14 -9.76
CA LEU A 84 -1.87 -3.63 -10.90
C LEU A 84 -2.78 -2.96 -11.94
N ASN A 85 -3.87 -3.62 -12.32
CA ASN A 85 -4.85 -3.09 -13.26
C ASN A 85 -5.47 -1.78 -12.77
N SER A 86 -5.78 -1.70 -11.47
CA SER A 86 -6.30 -0.48 -10.84
C SER A 86 -5.30 0.68 -10.90
N LEU A 87 -4.02 0.41 -10.61
CA LEU A 87 -2.94 1.41 -10.72
C LEU A 87 -2.76 1.92 -12.15
N ILE A 88 -2.76 1.02 -13.14
CA ILE A 88 -2.64 1.39 -14.55
C ILE A 88 -3.80 2.30 -14.96
N LYS A 89 -5.03 1.93 -14.60
CA LYS A 89 -6.23 2.72 -14.86
C LYS A 89 -6.14 4.11 -14.24
N GLN A 90 -5.78 4.20 -12.96
CA GLN A 90 -5.64 5.49 -12.28
C GLN A 90 -4.54 6.36 -12.88
N LYS A 91 -3.38 5.78 -13.18
CA LYS A 91 -2.27 6.50 -13.83
C LYS A 91 -2.71 7.08 -15.18
N LYS A 92 -3.46 6.31 -15.97
CA LYS A 92 -4.03 6.78 -17.24
C LYS A 92 -4.97 7.97 -17.04
N LEU A 93 -5.90 7.87 -16.08
CA LEU A 93 -6.82 8.97 -15.75
C LEU A 93 -6.07 10.24 -15.29
N MET A 94 -5.01 10.10 -14.49
CA MET A 94 -4.19 11.22 -14.05
C MET A 94 -3.47 11.91 -15.22
N VAL A 95 -2.92 11.12 -16.15
CA VAL A 95 -2.26 11.64 -17.36
C VAL A 95 -3.26 12.38 -18.24
N GLU A 96 -4.45 11.82 -18.47
CA GLU A 96 -5.51 12.47 -19.24
C GLU A 96 -5.97 13.78 -18.60
N ALA A 97 -6.19 13.78 -17.28
CA ALA A 97 -6.58 14.96 -16.52
C ALA A 97 -5.51 16.06 -16.55
N TYR A 98 -4.24 15.69 -16.45
CA TYR A 98 -3.12 16.62 -16.58
C TYR A 98 -3.05 17.20 -17.99
N ASN A 99 -3.03 16.33 -19.02
CA ASN A 99 -2.93 16.73 -20.42
C ASN A 99 -4.08 17.63 -20.87
N LYS A 100 -5.29 17.46 -20.31
CA LYS A 100 -6.42 18.36 -20.56
C LYS A 100 -6.13 19.82 -20.19
N ARG A 101 -5.22 20.07 -19.25
CA ARG A 101 -4.82 21.41 -18.78
C ARG A 101 -3.55 21.93 -19.44
N VAL A 102 -2.80 21.07 -20.13
CA VAL A 102 -1.56 21.44 -20.81
C VAL A 102 -1.89 22.20 -22.09
N LYS A 103 -1.50 23.48 -22.14
CA LYS A 103 -1.53 24.26 -23.39
C LYS A 103 -0.29 23.95 -24.19
N LYS A 104 -0.44 23.61 -25.48
CA LYS A 104 0.69 23.50 -26.40
C LYS A 104 1.34 24.87 -26.52
N LYS A 105 2.60 24.99 -26.09
CA LYS A 105 3.45 26.16 -26.35
C LYS A 105 4.26 25.88 -27.60
N SER A 106 4.23 26.82 -28.55
CA SER A 106 5.15 26.86 -29.69
C SER A 106 6.14 27.97 -29.45
N PHE A 107 7.43 27.68 -29.62
CA PHE A 107 8.50 28.66 -29.51
C PHE A 107 9.06 28.99 -30.90
N LYS A 108 9.50 30.23 -31.08
CA LYS A 108 10.24 30.67 -32.27
C LYS A 108 11.72 30.85 -31.94
N VAL A 109 12.54 30.92 -32.99
CA VAL A 109 13.94 31.33 -32.86
C VAL A 109 13.96 32.72 -32.22
N ASP A 110 14.79 32.87 -31.18
CA ASP A 110 14.91 34.05 -30.28
C ASP A 110 13.91 34.17 -29.11
N ASP A 111 13.03 33.19 -28.88
CA ASP A 111 12.27 33.11 -27.61
C ASP A 111 13.20 32.73 -26.45
N LEU A 112 13.19 33.52 -25.37
CA LEU A 112 13.87 33.19 -24.11
C LEU A 112 13.05 32.16 -23.33
N VAL A 113 13.71 31.05 -22.95
CA VAL A 113 13.14 29.93 -22.18
C VAL A 113 13.35 30.13 -20.68
#